data_AF-A0A560WQU6-F1
#
_entry.id   AF-A0A560WQU6-F1
#
_cell.length_a   1.000
_cell.length_b   1.000
_cell.length_c   1.000
_cell.angle_alpha   90.00
_cell.angle_beta   90.00
_cell.angle_gamma   90.00
#
_symmetry.space_group_name_H-M   'P 1'
#
loop_
_entity.id
_entity.type
_entity.pdbx_description
1 polymer ?
#
loop_
_entity_poly.entity_id
_entity_poly.type
_entity_poly.pdbx_seq_one_letter_code
_entity_poly.pdbx_strand_id
1 'polypeptide(L)'
;MRSWRLALPLSLLASACIPNSALDRDQVRATIEQNAGVGGSPVTVERIYLSGDYALGLWSQGSRRGDMVLARRSGQWAQLLCGNGPIRDQARLKRAGVPDFAAEMLVSQIAEGG
;
A
#
# COMPACT_ATOMS: atom_id res chain seq x y z
N MET A 1 -40.39 -28.19 -41.13
CA MET A 1 -40.26 -28.35 -39.66
C MET A 1 -38.96 -27.69 -39.24
N ARG A 2 -39.05 -26.64 -38.41
CA ARG A 2 -38.03 -25.59 -38.24
C ARG A 2 -37.21 -25.90 -36.98
N SER A 3 -35.92 -26.21 -37.14
CA SER A 3 -35.00 -26.54 -36.06
C SER A 3 -34.59 -25.28 -35.29
N TRP A 4 -34.99 -25.20 -34.03
CA TRP A 4 -34.68 -24.09 -33.12
C TRP A 4 -33.32 -24.35 -32.48
N ARG A 5 -32.27 -23.66 -32.94
CA ARG A 5 -30.98 -23.62 -32.25
C ARG A 5 -31.12 -22.73 -31.01
N LEU A 6 -31.14 -23.33 -29.83
CA LEU A 6 -30.99 -22.62 -28.55
C LEU A 6 -29.53 -22.16 -28.45
N ALA A 7 -29.32 -20.85 -28.65
CA ALA A 7 -28.04 -20.19 -28.39
C ALA A 7 -27.87 -20.05 -26.86
N LEU A 8 -26.86 -20.70 -26.29
CA LEU A 8 -26.40 -20.45 -24.93
C LEU A 8 -25.80 -19.03 -24.87
N PRO A 9 -26.24 -18.15 -23.96
CA PRO A 9 -25.61 -16.86 -23.80
C PRO A 9 -24.25 -17.05 -23.11
N LEU A 10 -23.20 -16.59 -23.78
CA LEU A 10 -21.84 -16.55 -23.26
C LEU A 10 -21.76 -15.44 -22.20
N SER A 11 -21.86 -15.81 -20.92
CA SER A 11 -21.71 -14.87 -19.81
C SER A 11 -20.29 -14.32 -19.75
N LEU A 12 -20.12 -13.07 -20.17
CA LEU A 12 -18.90 -12.28 -19.98
C LEU A 12 -18.69 -12.04 -18.47
N LEU A 13 -17.74 -12.76 -17.87
CA LEU A 13 -17.19 -12.45 -16.56
C LEU A 13 -16.40 -11.13 -16.68
N ALA A 14 -17.06 -10.01 -16.40
CA ALA A 14 -16.38 -8.74 -16.18
C ALA A 14 -15.48 -8.89 -14.95
N SER A 15 -14.17 -9.07 -15.18
CA SER A 15 -13.15 -9.05 -14.14
C SER A 15 -13.05 -7.62 -13.61
N ALA A 16 -13.91 -7.29 -12.64
CA ALA A 16 -13.80 -6.03 -11.92
C ALA A 16 -12.46 -6.06 -11.16
N CYS A 17 -11.65 -5.01 -11.36
CA CYS A 17 -10.42 -4.78 -10.62
C CYS A 17 -10.74 -4.67 -9.12
N ILE A 18 -10.79 -5.79 -8.40
CA ILE A 18 -10.86 -5.77 -6.95
C ILE A 18 -9.45 -5.43 -6.47
N PRO A 19 -9.23 -4.29 -5.78
CA PRO A 19 -7.96 -4.01 -5.16
C PRO A 19 -7.65 -5.12 -4.15
N ASN A 20 -6.65 -5.94 -4.46
CA ASN A 20 -6.24 -7.05 -3.60
C ASN A 20 -5.30 -6.52 -2.53
N SER A 21 -5.87 -6.12 -1.39
CA SER A 21 -5.12 -5.57 -0.27
C SER A 21 -4.02 -6.50 0.28
N ALA A 22 -4.12 -7.82 0.10
CA ALA A 22 -3.08 -8.75 0.52
C ALA A 22 -1.86 -8.68 -0.42
N LEU A 23 -2.09 -8.75 -1.73
CA LEU A 23 -1.05 -8.53 -2.74
C LEU A 23 -0.37 -7.18 -2.56
N ASP A 24 -1.17 -6.15 -2.28
CA ASP A 24 -0.69 -4.79 -2.08
C ASP A 24 0.23 -4.69 -0.85
N ARG A 25 -0.13 -5.34 0.27
CA ARG A 25 0.73 -5.38 1.47
C ARG A 25 2.04 -6.11 1.20
N ASP A 26 2.01 -7.20 0.46
CA ASP A 26 3.23 -7.95 0.15
C ASP A 26 4.17 -7.15 -0.75
N GLN A 27 3.62 -6.46 -1.76
CA GLN A 27 4.42 -5.55 -2.60
C GLN A 27 4.97 -4.37 -1.81
N VAL A 28 4.16 -3.73 -0.95
CA VAL A 28 4.62 -2.65 -0.08
C VAL A 28 5.71 -3.13 0.88
N ARG A 29 5.57 -4.31 1.48
CA ARG A 29 6.59 -4.93 2.33
C ARG A 29 7.90 -5.09 1.56
N ALA A 30 7.86 -5.68 0.37
CA ALA A 30 9.03 -5.86 -0.47
C ALA A 30 9.68 -4.52 -0.84
N THR A 31 8.91 -3.49 -1.17
CA THR A 31 9.45 -2.15 -1.45
C THR A 31 10.10 -1.54 -0.21
N ILE A 32 9.53 -1.70 0.98
CA ILE A 32 10.14 -1.24 2.23
C ILE A 32 11.45 -1.97 2.47
N GLU A 33 11.49 -3.30 2.35
CA GLU A 33 12.71 -4.09 2.56
C GLU A 33 13.81 -3.75 1.55
N GLN A 34 13.46 -3.36 0.33
CA GLN A 34 14.41 -2.93 -0.70
C GLN A 34 14.99 -1.53 -0.45
N ASN A 35 14.18 -0.61 0.10
CA ASN A 35 14.57 0.80 0.27
C ASN A 35 15.06 1.11 1.69
N ALA A 36 14.60 0.34 2.68
CA ALA A 36 15.14 0.34 4.02
C ALA A 36 16.38 -0.54 4.08
N GLY A 37 17.23 -0.28 5.06
CA GLY A 37 18.42 -1.08 5.29
C GLY A 37 19.67 -0.46 4.70
N VAL A 38 20.56 -0.03 5.58
CA VAL A 38 22.00 -0.07 5.29
C VAL A 38 22.47 -1.43 5.81
N GLY A 39 23.33 -2.14 5.09
CA GLY A 39 23.69 -3.54 5.40
C GLY A 39 23.94 -3.84 6.89
N GLY A 40 23.63 -5.06 7.33
CA GLY A 40 23.68 -5.46 8.74
C GLY A 40 22.50 -6.36 9.11
N SER A 41 21.70 -5.93 10.09
CA SER A 41 20.54 -6.69 10.59
C SER A 41 19.38 -6.75 9.59
N PRO A 42 18.49 -7.77 9.67
CA PRO A 42 17.28 -7.83 8.84
C PRO A 42 16.34 -6.64 9.11
N VAL A 43 15.68 -6.18 8.06
CA VAL A 43 14.57 -5.23 8.17
C VAL A 43 13.32 -5.99 8.59
N THR A 44 12.62 -5.47 9.60
CA THR A 44 11.29 -5.95 10.02
C THR A 44 10.26 -4.90 9.63
N VAL A 45 9.24 -5.30 8.87
CA VAL A 45 8.07 -4.44 8.59
C VAL A 45 6.99 -4.72 9.63
N GLU A 46 6.84 -3.81 10.59
CA GLU A 46 5.99 -3.96 11.77
C GLU A 46 4.52 -3.79 11.42
N ARG A 47 4.22 -2.82 10.54
CA ARG A 47 2.84 -2.51 10.15
C ARG A 47 2.79 -1.81 8.80
N ILE A 48 1.70 -2.07 8.08
CA ILE A 48 1.40 -1.42 6.79
C ILE A 48 -0.05 -0.91 6.83
N TYR A 49 -0.21 0.38 6.61
CA TYR A 49 -1.48 1.05 6.38
C TYR A 49 -1.64 1.37 4.89
N LEU A 50 -2.85 1.21 4.35
CA LEU A 50 -3.13 1.39 2.92
C LEU A 50 -4.31 2.34 2.71
N SER A 51 -4.20 3.25 1.75
CA SER A 51 -5.31 4.06 1.28
C SER A 51 -5.19 4.30 -0.22
N GLY A 52 -5.92 3.51 -1.02
CA GLY A 52 -5.83 3.55 -2.47
C GLY A 52 -4.40 3.30 -2.95
N ASP A 53 -3.87 4.25 -3.72
CA ASP A 53 -2.50 4.21 -4.26
C ASP A 53 -1.43 4.74 -3.28
N TYR A 54 -1.73 4.83 -1.98
CA TYR A 54 -0.80 5.35 -0.97
C TYR A 54 -0.68 4.39 0.20
N ALA A 55 0.52 4.30 0.78
CA ALA A 55 0.80 3.45 1.92
C ALA A 55 1.72 4.13 2.94
N LEU A 56 1.56 3.74 4.20
CA LEU A 56 2.50 4.05 5.28
C LEU A 56 3.00 2.74 5.89
N GLY A 57 4.30 2.51 5.80
CA GLY A 57 4.98 1.36 6.39
C GLY A 57 5.79 1.75 7.61
N LEU A 58 5.64 1.01 8.71
CA LEU A 58 6.50 1.09 9.89
C LEU A 58 7.55 0.00 9.79
N TRP A 59 8.82 0.36 9.98
CA TRP A 59 9.91 -0.59 9.89
C TRP A 59 10.96 -0.38 10.98
N SER A 60 11.67 -1.46 11.31
CA SER A 60 12.83 -1.46 12.19
C SER A 60 13.95 -2.34 11.66
N GLN A 61 15.20 -1.99 12.02
CA GLN A 61 16.41 -2.70 11.65
C GLN A 61 17.45 -2.52 12.77
N GLY A 62 17.58 -3.52 13.64
CA GLY A 62 18.40 -3.39 14.85
C GLY A 62 17.88 -2.26 15.75
N SER A 63 18.72 -1.25 16.02
CA SER A 63 18.32 -0.06 16.79
C SER A 63 17.62 1.01 15.94
N ARG A 64 17.68 0.91 14.62
CA ARG A 64 17.06 1.86 13.69
C ARG A 64 15.59 1.55 13.52
N ARG A 65 14.78 2.58 13.37
CA ARG A 65 13.35 2.47 13.04
C ARG A 65 12.91 3.71 12.30
N GLY A 66 11.83 3.58 11.55
CA GLY A 66 11.29 4.71 10.80
C GLY A 66 9.93 4.40 10.20
N ASP A 67 9.40 5.43 9.58
CA ASP A 67 8.19 5.37 8.79
C ASP A 67 8.57 5.61 7.32
N MET A 68 7.98 4.86 6.41
CA MET A 68 8.15 5.02 4.97
C MET A 68 6.80 5.32 4.33
N VAL A 69 6.72 6.42 3.58
CA VAL A 69 5.56 6.75 2.76
C VAL A 69 5.81 6.23 1.36
N LEU A 70 4.85 5.50 0.82
CA LEU A 70 4.92 4.95 -0.53
C LEU A 70 3.72 5.38 -1.35
N ALA A 71 3.91 5.46 -2.66
CA ALA A 71 2.82 5.62 -3.62
C ALA A 71 2.94 4.61 -4.75
N ARG A 72 1.77 4.20 -5.26
CA ARG A 72 1.66 3.38 -6.45
C ARG A 72 1.56 4.29 -7.67
N ARG A 73 2.45 4.08 -8.63
CA ARG A 73 2.43 4.76 -9.94
C ARG A 73 2.60 3.69 -11.01
N SER A 74 1.72 3.71 -12.02
CA SER A 74 1.76 2.73 -13.12
C SER A 74 1.79 1.27 -12.65
N GLY A 75 1.07 0.96 -11.56
CA GLY A 75 1.00 -0.39 -10.99
C GLY A 75 2.19 -0.81 -10.11
N GLN A 76 3.17 0.08 -9.88
CA GLN A 76 4.35 -0.22 -9.06
C GLN A 76 4.42 0.69 -7.83
N TRP A 77 4.76 0.12 -6.69
CA TRP A 77 5.02 0.87 -5.47
C TRP A 77 6.43 1.47 -5.48
N ALA A 78 6.53 2.73 -5.10
CA ALA A 78 7.78 3.43 -4.93
C ALA A 78 7.76 4.24 -3.63
N GLN A 79 8.94 4.38 -3.02
CA GLN A 79 9.13 5.27 -1.87
C GLN A 79 8.92 6.73 -2.29
N LEU A 80 8.01 7.43 -1.60
CA LEU A 80 7.91 8.89 -1.65
C LEU A 80 8.86 9.54 -0.66
N LEU A 81 8.88 9.02 0.57
CA LEU A 81 9.69 9.56 1.65
C LEU A 81 10.07 8.44 2.63
N CYS A 82 11.34 8.39 3.00
CA CYS A 82 11.81 7.63 4.16
C CYS A 82 12.13 8.63 5.26
N GLY A 83 11.32 8.63 6.32
CA GLY A 83 11.53 9.51 7.46
C GLY A 83 12.51 8.92 8.46
N ASN A 84 13.41 9.75 8.97
CA ASN A 84 14.21 9.42 10.16
C ASN A 84 13.41 9.59 11.48
N GLY A 85 12.09 9.76 11.39
CA GLY A 85 11.16 9.99 12.50
C GLY A 85 9.71 9.78 12.05
N PRO A 86 8.73 9.82 12.96
CA PRO A 86 7.36 9.41 12.67
C PRO A 86 6.64 10.32 11.67
N ILE A 87 5.96 9.73 10.70
CA ILE A 87 5.16 10.40 9.65
C ILE A 87 3.70 9.95 9.79
N ARG A 88 3.09 10.26 10.94
CA ARG A 88 1.80 9.69 11.36
C ARG A 88 0.68 10.72 11.52
N ASP A 89 0.98 11.99 11.29
CA ASP A 89 -0.02 13.05 11.26
C ASP A 89 -0.32 13.47 9.81
N GLN A 90 -1.54 13.97 9.61
CA GLN A 90 -2.04 14.36 8.30
C GLN A 90 -1.14 15.40 7.61
N ALA A 91 -0.60 16.36 8.37
CA ALA A 91 0.24 17.42 7.81
C ALA A 91 1.59 16.90 7.30
N ARG A 92 2.21 15.94 7.99
CA ARG A 92 3.43 15.26 7.53
C ARG A 92 3.17 14.39 6.30
N LEU A 93 2.07 13.63 6.28
CA LEU A 93 1.68 12.81 5.13
C LEU A 93 1.42 13.69 3.90
N LYS A 94 0.70 14.80 4.06
CA LYS A 94 0.45 15.77 2.98
C LYS A 94 1.75 16.38 2.43
N ARG A 95 2.67 16.77 3.32
CA ARG A 95 4.00 17.27 2.91
C ARG A 95 4.84 16.22 2.18
N ALA A 96 4.62 14.93 2.46
CA ALA A 96 5.26 13.83 1.75
C ALA A 96 4.63 13.53 0.37
N GLY A 97 3.57 14.26 -0.03
CA GLY A 97 2.90 14.10 -1.32
C GLY A 97 1.66 13.18 -1.29
N VAL A 98 1.17 12.84 -0.11
CA VAL A 98 -0.09 12.10 0.06
C VAL A 98 -1.28 13.06 -0.07
N PRO A 99 -2.30 12.78 -0.90
CA PRO A 99 -3.48 13.64 -1.03
C PRO A 99 -4.34 13.56 0.23
N ASP A 100 -5.15 14.60 0.44
CA ASP A 100 -5.93 14.80 1.67
C ASP A 100 -6.76 13.58 2.09
N PHE A 101 -7.51 12.99 1.16
CA PHE A 101 -8.34 11.81 1.44
C PHE A 101 -7.53 10.62 1.94
N ALA A 102 -6.34 10.40 1.36
CA ALA A 102 -5.49 9.28 1.73
C ALA A 102 -4.77 9.55 3.04
N ALA A 103 -4.34 10.79 3.28
CA ALA A 103 -3.73 11.19 4.54
C ALA A 103 -4.73 11.03 5.71
N GLU A 104 -5.99 11.42 5.52
CA GLU A 104 -7.06 11.24 6.52
C GLU A 104 -7.31 9.76 6.82
N MET A 105 -7.48 8.94 5.78
CA MET A 105 -7.71 7.51 5.93
C MET A 105 -6.56 6.79 6.63
N LEU A 106 -5.32 7.11 6.28
CA LEU A 106 -4.14 6.55 6.94
C LEU A 106 -4.10 6.92 8.43
N VAL A 107 -4.42 8.17 8.78
CA VAL A 107 -4.50 8.61 10.18
C VAL A 107 -5.59 7.87 10.96
N SER A 108 -6.77 7.66 10.36
CA SER A 108 -7.85 6.86 10.97
C SER A 108 -7.38 5.45 11.30
N GLN A 109 -6.76 4.77 10.33
CA GLN A 109 -6.25 3.40 10.55
C GLN A 109 -5.15 3.35 11.62
N ILE A 110 -4.31 4.39 11.74
CA ILE A 110 -3.31 4.48 12.80
C ILE A 110 -3.99 4.57 14.17
N ALA A 111 -5.05 5.37 14.30
CA ALA A 111 -5.78 5.52 15.55
C ALA A 111 -6.54 4.24 15.94
N GLU A 112 -7.08 3.51 14.97
CA GLU A 112 -7.78 2.23 15.18
C GLU A 112 -6.84 1.06 15.47
N GLY A 113 -5.61 1.14 14.96
CA GLY A 113 -4.60 0.10 15.08
C GLY A 113 -3.64 0.27 16.26
N GLY A 114 -3.77 1.35 17.01
CA GLY A 114 -2.93 1.73 18.17
C GLY A 114 -3.15 0.85 19.40
#